data_AF-A0A7C4W6B7-F1
#
_entry.id   AF-A0A7C4W6B7-F1
#
_cell.length_a   1.000
_cell.length_b   1.000
_cell.length_c   1.000
_cell.angle_alpha   90.00
_cell.angle_beta   90.00
_cell.angle_gamma   90.00
#
_symmetry.space_group_name_H-M   'P 1'
#
loop_
_entity.id
_entity.type
_entity.pdbx_description
1 polymer ?
#
loop_
_entity_poly.entity_id
_entity_poly.type
_entity_poly.pdbx_seq_one_letter_code
_entity_poly.pdbx_strand_id
1 'polypeptide(L)'
;EQPLYTYESCNLGSINLYAFVRKVGGKYEVDWDSLREAVKWSIKFLDNVIDVNKYPLEQIEYKTRRSRRVGLGIMGMADMLFALGIPYNSEEGFQMMSKIMEFIAFHAYKTSIELAGERGVFPLYDQSDYLRGVFPIEGFNHPEWWTLPWRELAGELKKKGIRNSHVTTVAPTGSISMLLDVSSGLEPQFALVYEKRVTVGTFFYTDIEFERQLKERGLLNESMLKKVAENGGSVQGLEEIPEDIRKVFLVAYDIPWWDHIRAQYEIQKWVDASVSKTINMPAWVTVEDVMKAYIFAYKLGLKGVTIYRDTSKAAQVLVTPSQRLSKYIALTPNKTLELMKQLGIEPPRIHNESKEKSGEVGKPGVKLIITEIGGAEVAVEEEKKSMLKPSIRRIEKCPVCESINLIYQEGCLKCLDCGWANCVIA
;
A
#
# COMPACT_ATOMS: atom_id res chain seq x y z
N GLU A 1 2.67 11.07 -3.81
CA GLU A 1 2.94 10.51 -5.16
C GLU A 1 3.45 11.54 -6.17
N GLN A 2 3.01 12.80 -6.18
CA GLN A 2 3.58 13.82 -7.06
C GLN A 2 3.89 15.11 -6.30
N PRO A 3 5.18 15.48 -6.12
CA PRO A 3 5.52 16.84 -5.71
C PRO A 3 5.25 17.78 -6.88
N LEU A 4 4.22 18.61 -6.78
CA LEU A 4 3.83 19.58 -7.80
C LEU A 4 4.19 21.00 -7.37
N TYR A 5 4.66 21.80 -8.34
CA TYR A 5 4.73 23.24 -8.15
C TYR A 5 3.33 23.86 -8.23
N THR A 6 3.21 25.10 -7.76
CA THR A 6 1.95 25.85 -7.83
C THR A 6 1.43 25.88 -9.27
N TYR A 7 0.14 25.55 -9.41
CA TYR A 7 -0.59 25.45 -10.69
C TYR A 7 -0.13 24.33 -11.63
N GLU A 8 0.71 23.39 -11.21
CA GLU A 8 0.88 22.16 -12.00
C GLU A 8 -0.30 21.19 -11.79
N SER A 9 -0.59 20.37 -12.80
CA SER A 9 -1.62 19.33 -12.70
C SER A 9 -1.01 17.93 -12.76
N CYS A 10 -1.62 16.99 -12.04
CA CYS A 10 -1.39 15.56 -12.24
C CYS A 10 -2.14 15.08 -13.50
N ASN A 11 -1.46 14.30 -14.35
CA ASN A 11 -2.08 13.52 -15.41
C ASN A 11 -1.67 12.06 -15.24
N LEU A 12 -2.59 11.24 -14.73
CA LEU A 12 -2.29 9.94 -14.12
C LEU A 12 -2.88 8.79 -14.90
N GLY A 13 -2.13 7.69 -14.97
CA GLY A 13 -2.61 6.39 -15.42
C GLY A 13 -1.99 5.28 -14.57
N SER A 14 -2.55 4.08 -14.58
CA SER A 14 -1.98 2.95 -13.84
C SER A 14 -2.15 1.65 -14.61
N ILE A 15 -1.08 0.88 -14.70
CA ILE A 15 -1.06 -0.44 -15.34
C ILE A 15 -1.51 -1.48 -14.33
N ASN A 16 -2.51 -2.30 -14.69
CA ASN A 16 -2.84 -3.52 -13.93
C ASN A 16 -1.78 -4.59 -14.18
N LEU A 17 -0.85 -4.79 -13.25
CA LEU A 17 0.25 -5.75 -13.40
C LEU A 17 -0.22 -7.21 -13.48
N TYR A 18 -1.30 -7.57 -12.78
CA TYR A 18 -1.84 -8.93 -12.79
C TYR A 18 -2.27 -9.38 -14.19
N ALA A 19 -2.73 -8.46 -15.03
CA ALA A 19 -3.12 -8.73 -16.42
C ALA A 19 -1.95 -9.14 -17.33
N PHE A 20 -0.70 -8.95 -16.88
CA PHE A 20 0.51 -9.28 -17.63
C PHE A 20 1.20 -10.53 -17.06
N VAL A 21 0.49 -11.37 -16.31
CA VAL A 21 0.97 -12.68 -15.90
C VAL A 21 0.37 -13.74 -16.81
N ARG A 22 1.22 -14.64 -17.34
CA ARG A 22 0.79 -15.73 -18.22
C ARG A 22 1.36 -17.06 -17.77
N LYS A 23 0.67 -18.15 -18.13
CA LYS A 23 1.13 -19.52 -17.83
C LYS A 23 1.88 -20.09 -19.03
N VAL A 24 3.17 -20.42 -18.84
CA VAL A 24 4.03 -21.07 -19.84
C VAL A 24 4.63 -22.33 -19.23
N GLY A 25 4.42 -23.49 -19.85
CA GLY A 25 4.97 -24.76 -19.37
C GLY A 25 4.56 -25.11 -17.93
N GLY A 26 3.35 -24.72 -17.50
CA GLY A 26 2.84 -24.96 -16.15
C GLY A 26 3.32 -23.97 -15.08
N LYS A 27 4.24 -23.05 -15.41
CA LYS A 27 4.71 -21.98 -14.52
C LYS A 27 4.13 -20.63 -14.95
N TYR A 28 3.99 -19.72 -14.00
CA TYR A 28 3.58 -18.34 -14.29
C TYR A 28 4.82 -17.46 -14.48
N GLU A 29 4.76 -16.62 -15.50
CA GLU A 29 5.81 -15.64 -15.82
C GLU A 29 5.17 -14.31 -16.25
N VAL A 30 5.98 -13.24 -16.24
CA VAL A 30 5.57 -11.91 -16.72
C VAL A 30 5.63 -11.88 -18.24
N ASP A 31 4.55 -11.43 -18.89
CA ASP A 31 4.48 -11.13 -20.31
C ASP A 31 5.08 -9.73 -20.58
N TRP A 32 6.41 -9.69 -20.69
CA TRP A 32 7.16 -8.46 -20.89
C TRP A 32 6.82 -7.74 -22.20
N ASP A 33 6.49 -8.48 -23.26
CA ASP A 33 6.14 -7.90 -24.56
C ASP A 33 4.82 -7.14 -24.49
N SER A 34 3.81 -7.75 -23.89
CA SER A 34 2.50 -7.11 -23.69
C SER A 34 2.60 -5.92 -22.73
N LEU A 35 3.40 -6.04 -21.66
CA LEU A 35 3.65 -4.95 -20.72
C LEU A 35 4.32 -3.76 -21.43
N ARG A 36 5.30 -4.01 -22.31
CA ARG A 36 5.97 -2.96 -23.10
C ARG A 36 4.98 -2.19 -23.96
N GLU A 37 4.09 -2.89 -24.68
CA GLU A 37 3.08 -2.24 -25.52
C GLU A 37 2.08 -1.45 -24.66
N ALA A 38 1.68 -1.98 -23.50
CA ALA A 38 0.81 -1.26 -22.59
C ALA A 38 1.47 0.03 -22.06
N VAL A 39 2.75 0.00 -21.68
CA VAL A 39 3.50 1.21 -21.28
C VAL A 39 3.53 2.24 -22.41
N LYS A 40 3.87 1.80 -23.63
CA LYS A 40 3.93 2.68 -24.81
C LYS A 40 2.60 3.37 -25.08
N TRP A 41 1.50 2.61 -25.14
CA TRP A 41 0.18 3.17 -25.38
C TRP A 41 -0.29 4.05 -24.23
N SER A 42 0.04 3.71 -22.98
CA SER A 42 -0.29 4.52 -21.82
C SER A 42 0.40 5.89 -21.88
N ILE A 43 1.70 5.95 -22.21
CA ILE A 43 2.39 7.24 -22.35
C ILE A 43 1.84 8.06 -23.51
N LYS A 44 1.55 7.45 -24.66
CA LYS A 44 0.91 8.16 -25.79
C LYS A 44 -0.47 8.71 -25.41
N PHE A 45 -1.27 7.91 -24.69
CA PHE A 45 -2.58 8.31 -24.21
C PHE A 45 -2.48 9.47 -23.22
N LEU A 46 -1.60 9.37 -22.23
CA LEU A 46 -1.39 10.44 -21.25
C LEU A 46 -0.86 11.73 -21.93
N ASP A 47 0.07 11.64 -22.89
CA ASP A 47 0.52 12.83 -23.63
C ASP A 47 -0.65 13.50 -24.39
N ASN A 48 -1.56 12.72 -24.99
CA ASN A 48 -2.76 13.27 -25.64
C ASN A 48 -3.71 13.95 -24.65
N VAL A 49 -3.86 13.40 -23.43
CA VAL A 49 -4.73 13.97 -22.38
C VAL A 49 -4.35 15.42 -22.07
N ILE A 50 -3.05 15.77 -22.09
CA ILE A 50 -2.60 17.16 -21.87
C ILE A 50 -3.21 18.13 -22.88
N ASP A 51 -3.37 17.69 -24.14
CA ASP A 51 -3.83 18.56 -25.21
C ASP A 51 -5.37 18.66 -25.25
N VAL A 52 -6.09 17.57 -24.93
CA VAL A 52 -7.57 17.53 -24.96
C VAL A 52 -8.23 17.96 -23.65
N ASN A 53 -7.49 17.99 -22.54
CA ASN A 53 -8.05 18.32 -21.23
C ASN A 53 -8.56 19.78 -21.19
N LYS A 54 -9.66 20.00 -20.47
CA LYS A 54 -10.17 21.34 -20.17
C LYS A 54 -9.72 21.73 -18.77
N TYR A 55 -8.84 22.72 -18.70
CA TYR A 55 -8.29 23.17 -17.42
C TYR A 55 -9.23 24.18 -16.75
N PRO A 56 -9.40 24.13 -15.42
CA PRO A 56 -10.28 25.04 -14.71
C PRO A 56 -9.71 26.46 -14.59
N LEU A 57 -8.39 26.63 -14.73
CA LEU A 57 -7.68 27.90 -14.65
C LEU A 57 -6.62 27.98 -15.75
N GLU A 58 -6.46 29.16 -16.36
CA GLU A 58 -5.47 29.42 -17.41
C GLU A 58 -4.03 29.19 -16.93
N GLN A 59 -3.75 29.50 -15.66
CA GLN A 59 -2.44 29.26 -15.05
C GLN A 59 -2.08 27.78 -15.04
N ILE A 60 -3.08 26.91 -14.84
CA ILE A 60 -2.89 25.46 -14.83
C ILE A 60 -2.63 24.96 -16.25
N GLU A 61 -3.44 25.40 -17.22
CA GLU A 61 -3.22 25.06 -18.63
C GLU A 61 -1.81 25.44 -19.09
N TYR A 62 -1.40 26.68 -18.78
CA TYR A 62 -0.09 27.19 -19.12
C TYR A 62 1.04 26.35 -18.54
N LYS A 63 1.00 26.05 -17.24
CA LYS A 63 2.05 25.27 -16.58
C LYS A 63 2.09 23.83 -17.07
N THR A 64 0.94 23.18 -17.17
CA THR A 64 0.84 21.78 -17.61
C THR A 64 1.32 21.60 -19.05
N ARG A 65 0.96 22.50 -19.97
CA ARG A 65 1.45 22.42 -21.36
C ARG A 65 2.95 22.68 -21.49
N ARG A 66 3.54 23.46 -20.57
CA ARG A 66 4.99 23.74 -20.57
C ARG A 66 5.83 22.61 -20.00
N SER A 67 5.41 21.96 -18.92
CA SER A 67 6.14 20.83 -18.34
C SER A 67 5.77 19.49 -19.01
N ARG A 68 4.58 19.40 -19.60
CA ARG A 68 3.99 18.17 -20.18
C ARG A 68 4.16 16.96 -19.28
N ARG A 69 4.06 17.16 -17.96
CA ARG A 69 4.23 16.11 -16.96
C ARG A 69 3.11 15.06 -17.11
N VAL A 70 3.51 13.79 -17.14
CA VAL A 70 2.60 12.65 -17.03
C VAL A 70 3.06 11.74 -15.89
N GLY A 71 2.17 10.89 -15.42
CA GLY A 71 2.45 9.97 -14.32
C GLY A 71 1.84 8.61 -14.60
N LEU A 72 2.64 7.71 -15.15
CA LEU A 72 2.28 6.32 -15.29
C LEU A 72 2.70 5.53 -14.04
N GLY A 73 1.72 4.92 -13.40
CA GLY A 73 1.89 4.06 -12.24
C GLY A 73 1.47 2.63 -12.47
N ILE A 74 1.26 1.93 -11.37
CA ILE A 74 0.92 0.52 -11.32
C ILE A 74 -0.24 0.30 -10.34
N MET A 75 -0.94 -0.81 -10.51
CA MET A 75 -1.81 -1.47 -9.54
C MET A 75 -1.67 -2.99 -9.73
N GLY A 76 -2.19 -3.78 -8.79
CA GLY A 76 -2.15 -5.24 -8.88
C GLY A 76 -0.77 -5.84 -8.56
N MET A 77 0.07 -5.14 -7.80
CA MET A 77 1.40 -5.64 -7.43
C MET A 77 1.32 -6.91 -6.58
N ALA A 78 0.45 -6.94 -5.56
CA ALA A 78 0.31 -8.11 -4.71
C ALA A 78 -0.19 -9.32 -5.51
N ASP A 79 -1.23 -9.12 -6.33
CA ASP A 79 -1.86 -10.17 -7.15
C ASP A 79 -0.88 -10.74 -8.18
N MET A 80 -0.07 -9.87 -8.81
CA MET A 80 1.01 -10.32 -9.71
C MET A 80 2.01 -11.21 -8.96
N LEU A 81 2.44 -10.82 -7.75
CA LEU A 81 3.37 -11.62 -6.95
C LEU A 81 2.73 -12.93 -6.48
N PHE A 82 1.45 -12.93 -6.12
CA PHE A 82 0.70 -14.13 -5.79
C PHE A 82 0.64 -15.12 -6.96
N ALA A 83 0.35 -14.62 -8.17
CA ALA A 83 0.31 -15.43 -9.38
C ALA A 83 1.67 -16.04 -9.73
N LEU A 84 2.74 -15.28 -9.51
CA LEU A 84 4.11 -15.75 -9.71
C LEU A 84 4.61 -16.69 -8.60
N GLY A 85 3.87 -16.81 -7.49
CA GLY A 85 4.27 -17.61 -6.34
C GLY A 85 5.41 -16.97 -5.53
N ILE A 86 5.53 -15.64 -5.56
CA ILE A 86 6.61 -14.89 -4.92
C ILE A 86 6.07 -14.18 -3.68
N PRO A 87 6.61 -14.42 -2.47
CA PRO A 87 6.21 -13.66 -1.27
C PRO A 87 6.54 -12.18 -1.40
N TYR A 88 5.58 -11.31 -1.06
CA TYR A 88 5.71 -9.85 -1.22
C TYR A 88 6.99 -9.27 -0.61
N ASN A 89 7.35 -9.68 0.61
CA ASN A 89 8.53 -9.21 1.34
C ASN A 89 9.72 -10.18 1.31
N SER A 90 9.79 -11.05 0.30
CA SER A 90 11.00 -11.83 0.04
C SER A 90 12.02 -11.02 -0.76
N GLU A 91 13.29 -11.45 -0.74
CA GLU A 91 14.32 -10.84 -1.60
C GLU A 91 13.96 -10.94 -3.09
N GLU A 92 13.36 -12.06 -3.51
CA GLU A 92 12.84 -12.24 -4.88
C GLU A 92 11.69 -11.25 -5.18
N GLY A 93 10.77 -11.04 -4.22
CA GLY A 93 9.68 -10.07 -4.33
C GLY A 93 10.20 -8.63 -4.51
N PHE A 94 11.18 -8.24 -3.69
CA PHE A 94 11.85 -6.94 -3.80
C PHE A 94 12.57 -6.76 -5.15
N GLN A 95 13.27 -7.78 -5.62
CA GLN A 95 13.93 -7.76 -6.94
C GLN A 95 12.91 -7.67 -8.08
N MET A 96 11.79 -8.41 -8.00
CA MET A 96 10.72 -8.36 -8.99
C MET A 96 10.06 -6.97 -9.04
N MET A 97 9.77 -6.37 -7.88
CA MET A 97 9.25 -4.99 -7.79
C MET A 97 10.18 -4.00 -8.50
N SER A 98 11.48 -4.05 -8.18
CA SER A 98 12.50 -3.20 -8.80
C SER A 98 12.55 -3.42 -10.32
N LYS A 99 12.60 -4.68 -10.78
CA LYS A 99 12.67 -5.04 -12.20
C LYS A 99 11.45 -4.56 -12.99
N ILE A 100 10.24 -4.73 -12.45
CA ILE A 100 9.00 -4.27 -13.09
C ILE A 100 9.01 -2.75 -13.23
N MET A 101 9.41 -2.03 -12.18
CA MET A 101 9.41 -0.58 -12.23
C MET A 101 10.54 -0.02 -13.11
N GLU A 102 11.72 -0.65 -13.13
CA GLU A 102 12.78 -0.35 -14.10
C GLU A 102 12.27 -0.49 -15.54
N PHE A 103 11.61 -1.61 -15.83
CA PHE A 103 11.06 -1.89 -17.16
C PHE A 103 10.04 -0.84 -17.60
N ILE A 104 9.11 -0.50 -16.71
CA ILE A 104 8.10 0.54 -16.97
C ILE A 104 8.79 1.89 -17.19
N ALA A 105 9.74 2.28 -16.33
CA ALA A 105 10.45 3.55 -16.45
C ALA A 105 11.23 3.65 -17.76
N PHE A 106 12.00 2.61 -18.10
CA PHE A 106 12.79 2.55 -19.32
C PHE A 106 11.92 2.72 -20.56
N HIS A 107 10.84 1.94 -20.66
CA HIS A 107 9.95 2.00 -21.81
C HIS A 107 9.08 3.26 -21.85
N ALA A 108 8.76 3.84 -20.68
CA ALA A 108 8.07 5.12 -20.61
C ALA A 108 8.95 6.28 -21.12
N TYR A 109 10.21 6.34 -20.68
CA TYR A 109 11.19 7.31 -21.19
C TYR A 109 11.46 7.11 -22.67
N LYS A 110 11.65 5.86 -23.12
CA LYS A 110 11.83 5.55 -24.54
C LYS A 110 10.66 6.05 -25.39
N THR A 111 9.43 5.77 -24.97
CA THR A 111 8.23 6.25 -25.67
C THR A 111 8.17 7.78 -25.70
N SER A 112 8.53 8.45 -24.60
CA SER A 112 8.55 9.91 -24.55
C SER A 112 9.64 10.52 -25.44
N ILE A 113 10.79 9.86 -25.60
CA ILE A 113 11.86 10.24 -26.54
C ILE A 113 11.40 10.04 -28.00
N GLU A 114 10.70 8.94 -28.29
CA GLU A 114 10.09 8.70 -29.61
C GLU A 114 9.07 9.79 -29.95
N LEU A 115 8.19 10.13 -29.00
CA LEU A 115 7.21 11.22 -29.15
C LEU A 115 7.87 12.59 -29.36
N ALA A 116 9.06 12.83 -28.82
CA ALA A 116 9.79 14.07 -29.06
C ALA A 116 10.18 14.22 -30.54
N GLY A 117 10.56 13.11 -31.19
CA GLY A 117 10.84 13.09 -32.63
C GLY A 117 9.59 13.32 -33.48
N GLU A 118 8.42 12.88 -33.03
CA GLU A 118 7.15 13.03 -33.74
C GLU A 118 6.48 14.41 -33.51
N ARG A 119 6.54 14.94 -32.29
CA ARG A 119 5.72 16.07 -31.81
C ARG A 119 6.53 17.24 -31.25
N GLY A 120 7.85 17.12 -31.20
CA GLY A 120 8.75 18.05 -30.53
C GLY A 120 8.88 17.79 -29.02
N VAL A 121 9.96 18.30 -28.43
CA VAL A 121 10.23 18.22 -26.98
C VAL A 121 9.21 19.02 -26.14
N PHE A 122 9.17 18.79 -24.82
CA PHE A 122 8.39 19.67 -23.94
C PHE A 122 8.98 21.10 -23.92
N PRO A 123 8.15 22.15 -23.76
CA PRO A 123 8.61 23.54 -23.84
C PRO A 123 9.68 24.01 -22.83
N LEU A 124 9.93 23.27 -21.75
CA LEU A 124 10.95 23.57 -20.74
C LEU A 124 12.20 22.67 -20.86
N TYR A 125 12.34 21.94 -21.96
CA TYR A 125 13.42 20.97 -22.16
C TYR A 125 14.81 21.60 -22.08
N ASP A 126 14.97 22.81 -22.62
CA ASP A 126 16.21 23.59 -22.62
C ASP A 126 16.65 24.04 -21.21
N GLN A 127 15.73 24.03 -20.25
CA GLN A 127 15.97 24.37 -18.85
C GLN A 127 16.12 23.14 -17.95
N SER A 128 16.32 21.96 -18.54
CA SER A 128 16.32 20.69 -17.83
C SER A 128 17.65 19.94 -17.96
N ASP A 129 17.88 19.03 -17.00
CA ASP A 129 19.05 18.16 -16.99
C ASP A 129 19.06 17.10 -18.09
N TYR A 130 17.95 16.95 -18.83
CA TYR A 130 17.88 16.06 -19.98
C TYR A 130 18.87 16.44 -21.08
N LEU A 131 19.27 17.71 -21.19
CA LEU A 131 20.36 18.15 -22.09
C LEU A 131 21.68 17.42 -21.81
N ARG A 132 21.91 17.05 -20.54
CA ARG A 132 23.10 16.30 -20.11
C ARG A 132 22.95 14.79 -20.30
N GLY A 133 21.77 14.33 -20.75
CA GLY A 133 21.41 12.92 -20.89
C GLY A 133 21.18 12.23 -19.54
N VAL A 134 20.69 12.98 -18.55
CA VAL A 134 20.41 12.48 -17.20
C VAL A 134 18.90 12.26 -17.04
N PHE A 135 18.52 11.13 -16.45
CA PHE A 135 17.13 10.85 -16.08
C PHE A 135 16.94 11.13 -14.58
N PRO A 136 15.83 11.77 -14.16
CA PRO A 136 15.56 12.12 -12.75
C PRO A 136 15.07 10.92 -11.90
N ILE A 137 15.69 9.76 -12.08
CA ILE A 137 15.43 8.54 -11.30
C ILE A 137 16.71 8.08 -10.62
N GLU A 138 16.61 7.62 -9.37
CA GLU A 138 17.80 7.25 -8.59
C GLU A 138 18.53 6.06 -9.21
N GLY A 139 17.79 5.07 -9.73
CA GLY A 139 18.37 3.89 -10.37
C GLY A 139 19.24 4.22 -11.60
N PHE A 140 19.03 5.37 -12.25
CA PHE A 140 19.91 5.82 -13.33
C PHE A 140 21.30 6.28 -12.82
N ASN A 141 21.42 6.71 -11.56
CA ASN A 141 22.71 7.12 -10.99
C ASN A 141 23.61 5.93 -10.62
N HIS A 142 23.08 4.70 -10.65
CA HIS A 142 23.74 3.46 -10.25
C HIS A 142 23.76 2.45 -11.40
N PRO A 143 24.73 2.53 -12.34
CA PRO A 143 24.79 1.64 -13.49
C PRO A 143 24.87 0.15 -13.16
N GLU A 144 25.33 -0.21 -11.96
CA GLU A 144 25.35 -1.57 -11.46
C GLU A 144 23.96 -2.15 -11.12
N TRP A 145 22.92 -1.31 -11.06
CA TRP A 145 21.53 -1.74 -10.89
C TRP A 145 20.80 -1.95 -12.21
N TRP A 146 21.39 -1.54 -13.34
CA TRP A 146 20.74 -1.57 -14.65
C TRP A 146 20.59 -3.00 -15.17
N THR A 147 19.37 -3.36 -15.55
CA THR A 147 19.09 -4.57 -16.33
C THR A 147 18.74 -4.28 -17.79
N LEU A 148 18.55 -3.00 -18.12
CA LEU A 148 18.21 -2.50 -19.46
C LEU A 148 19.28 -1.54 -20.02
N PRO A 149 19.32 -1.30 -21.35
CA PRO A 149 20.38 -0.52 -21.98
C PRO A 149 20.19 1.01 -21.79
N TRP A 150 20.21 1.49 -20.55
CA TRP A 150 20.04 2.91 -20.19
C TRP A 150 21.09 3.82 -20.83
N ARG A 151 22.31 3.32 -21.08
CA ARG A 151 23.37 4.06 -21.78
C ARG A 151 22.97 4.43 -23.20
N GLU A 152 22.34 3.50 -23.92
CA GLU A 152 21.86 3.75 -25.29
C GLU A 152 20.69 4.74 -25.26
N LEU A 153 19.77 4.57 -24.31
CA LEU A 153 18.64 5.47 -24.12
C LEU A 153 19.07 6.91 -23.80
N ALA A 154 20.10 7.09 -22.97
CA ALA A 154 20.70 8.41 -22.70
C ALA A 154 21.31 9.04 -23.96
N GLY A 155 21.89 8.22 -24.85
CA GLY A 155 22.38 8.66 -26.16
C GLY A 155 21.24 9.12 -27.08
N GLU A 156 20.12 8.40 -27.09
CA GLU A 156 18.92 8.79 -27.83
C GLU A 156 18.29 10.07 -27.28
N LEU A 157 18.19 10.19 -25.95
CA LEU A 157 17.72 11.38 -25.26
C LEU A 157 18.49 12.64 -25.71
N LYS A 158 19.83 12.57 -25.76
CA LYS A 158 20.65 13.71 -26.23
C LYS A 158 20.40 14.07 -27.70
N LYS A 159 20.08 13.09 -28.54
CA LYS A 159 19.89 13.28 -29.99
C LYS A 159 18.49 13.81 -30.33
N LYS A 160 17.46 13.27 -29.68
CA LYS A 160 16.05 13.52 -30.03
C LYS A 160 15.32 14.42 -29.02
N GLY A 161 15.84 14.53 -27.81
CA GLY A 161 15.15 15.12 -26.68
C GLY A 161 14.02 14.24 -26.14
N ILE A 162 13.14 14.81 -25.31
CA ILE A 162 12.03 14.10 -24.66
C ILE A 162 10.75 14.94 -24.65
N ARG A 163 9.59 14.27 -24.76
CA ARG A 163 8.27 14.91 -24.87
C ARG A 163 7.67 15.32 -23.54
N ASN A 164 8.01 14.64 -22.46
CA ASN A 164 7.41 14.81 -21.13
C ASN A 164 8.50 15.05 -20.09
N SER A 165 8.31 16.02 -19.20
CA SER A 165 9.31 16.30 -18.15
C SER A 165 9.43 15.17 -17.13
N HIS A 166 8.33 14.47 -16.86
CA HIS A 166 8.25 13.31 -15.97
C HIS A 166 7.29 12.31 -16.58
N VAL A 167 7.51 11.02 -16.29
CA VAL A 167 6.76 9.92 -16.89
C VAL A 167 6.24 8.90 -15.88
N THR A 168 6.82 8.78 -14.68
CA THR A 168 6.47 7.72 -13.73
C THR A 168 6.05 8.24 -12.35
N THR A 169 4.96 7.69 -11.83
CA THR A 169 4.49 7.96 -10.47
C THR A 169 3.69 6.78 -9.98
N VAL A 170 3.70 6.47 -8.70
CA VAL A 170 2.75 5.47 -8.17
C VAL A 170 1.75 6.17 -7.29
N ALA A 171 0.58 6.44 -7.85
CA ALA A 171 -0.54 7.07 -7.18
C ALA A 171 -1.41 6.04 -6.44
N PRO A 172 -2.25 6.46 -5.47
CA PRO A 172 -3.31 5.62 -4.95
C PRO A 172 -4.27 5.23 -6.08
N THR A 173 -4.61 3.95 -6.16
CA THR A 173 -5.50 3.44 -7.22
C THR A 173 -6.83 2.94 -6.68
N GLY A 174 -7.28 3.44 -5.53
CA GLY A 174 -8.43 2.89 -4.77
C GLY A 174 -9.64 2.55 -5.64
N SER A 175 -10.23 3.51 -6.35
CA SER A 175 -11.43 3.25 -7.17
C SER A 175 -11.15 2.37 -8.41
N ILE A 176 -10.01 2.56 -9.08
CA ILE A 176 -9.71 1.85 -10.33
C ILE A 176 -9.23 0.41 -10.08
N SER A 177 -8.59 0.14 -8.94
CA SER A 177 -8.18 -1.20 -8.55
C SER A 177 -9.37 -2.00 -8.03
N MET A 178 -10.33 -1.35 -7.34
CA MET A 178 -11.63 -1.95 -7.02
C MET A 178 -12.44 -2.30 -8.28
N LEU A 179 -12.38 -1.48 -9.32
CA LEU A 179 -13.07 -1.77 -10.59
C LEU A 179 -12.50 -3.02 -11.27
N LEU A 180 -11.20 -3.26 -11.16
CA LEU A 180 -10.50 -4.39 -11.78
C LEU A 180 -10.27 -5.57 -10.82
N ASP A 181 -10.73 -5.45 -9.58
CA ASP A 181 -10.60 -6.43 -8.50
C ASP A 181 -9.15 -6.87 -8.23
N VAL A 182 -8.24 -5.90 -8.12
CA VAL A 182 -6.81 -6.11 -7.81
C VAL A 182 -6.34 -5.20 -6.68
N SER A 183 -5.18 -5.51 -6.09
CA SER A 183 -4.51 -4.67 -5.09
C SER A 183 -4.25 -3.25 -5.58
N SER A 184 -4.33 -2.27 -4.67
CA SER A 184 -4.12 -0.87 -5.00
C SER A 184 -2.63 -0.53 -5.10
N GLY A 185 -2.19 0.10 -6.18
CA GLY A 185 -0.83 0.61 -6.28
C GLY A 185 0.23 -0.50 -6.18
N LEU A 186 1.22 -0.23 -5.33
CA LEU A 186 2.18 -1.22 -4.84
C LEU A 186 1.76 -1.87 -3.50
N GLU A 187 0.54 -1.67 -3.01
CA GLU A 187 0.15 -2.16 -1.69
C GLU A 187 0.01 -3.69 -1.66
N PRO A 188 0.39 -4.35 -0.55
CA PRO A 188 -0.11 -5.70 -0.27
C PRO A 188 -1.64 -5.67 -0.08
N GLN A 189 -2.32 -6.80 -0.27
CA GLN A 189 -3.74 -6.90 0.04
C GLN A 189 -3.98 -6.60 1.53
N PHE A 190 -5.04 -5.87 1.86
CA PHE A 190 -5.38 -5.61 3.27
C PHE A 190 -5.98 -6.85 3.94
N ALA A 191 -6.75 -7.63 3.19
CA ALA A 191 -7.30 -8.92 3.56
C ALA A 191 -7.53 -9.74 2.27
N LEU A 192 -7.32 -11.06 2.34
CA LEU A 192 -7.61 -11.99 1.24
C LEU A 192 -9.09 -12.36 1.17
N VAL A 193 -9.78 -12.30 2.31
CA VAL A 193 -11.23 -12.56 2.41
C VAL A 193 -11.88 -11.50 3.29
N TYR A 194 -12.94 -10.87 2.78
CA TYR A 194 -13.80 -9.93 3.51
C TYR A 194 -15.19 -10.50 3.68
N GLU A 195 -15.77 -10.35 4.88
CA GLU A 195 -17.16 -10.68 5.14
C GLU A 195 -18.05 -9.45 4.89
N LYS A 196 -19.01 -9.56 3.96
CA LYS A 196 -20.06 -8.56 3.77
C LYS A 196 -21.40 -9.12 4.23
N ARG A 197 -21.99 -8.46 5.22
CA ARG A 197 -23.34 -8.76 5.70
C ARG A 197 -24.36 -7.94 4.92
N VAL A 198 -25.31 -8.60 4.29
CA VAL A 198 -26.47 -7.99 3.63
C VAL A 198 -27.75 -8.60 4.20
N THR A 199 -28.90 -7.99 3.93
CA THR A 199 -30.20 -8.43 4.49
C THR A 199 -30.53 -9.90 4.17
N VAL A 200 -29.99 -10.43 3.06
CA VAL A 200 -30.25 -11.80 2.57
C VAL A 200 -29.25 -12.82 3.14
N GLY A 201 -28.20 -12.39 3.82
CA GLY A 201 -27.18 -13.28 4.40
C GLY A 201 -25.78 -12.70 4.42
N THR A 202 -24.80 -13.56 4.67
CA THR A 202 -23.39 -13.23 4.67
C THR A 202 -22.74 -13.70 3.37
N PHE A 203 -21.97 -12.82 2.72
CA PHE A 203 -21.18 -13.14 1.53
C PHE A 203 -19.70 -12.88 1.79
N PHE A 204 -18.84 -13.73 1.21
CA PHE A 204 -17.40 -13.56 1.25
C PHE A 204 -16.91 -12.96 -0.07
N TYR A 205 -16.17 -11.86 0.01
CA TYR A 205 -15.37 -11.34 -1.10
C TYR A 205 -13.96 -11.88 -0.94
N THR A 206 -13.46 -12.58 -1.96
CA THR A 206 -12.16 -13.25 -1.92
C THR A 206 -11.27 -12.65 -3.00
N ASP A 207 -9.99 -12.46 -2.68
CA ASP A 207 -8.96 -12.10 -3.66
C ASP A 207 -8.99 -13.09 -4.85
N ILE A 208 -9.02 -12.56 -6.06
CA ILE A 208 -9.26 -13.34 -7.29
C ILE A 208 -8.20 -14.43 -7.51
N GLU A 209 -6.94 -14.13 -7.18
CA GLU A 209 -5.82 -15.03 -7.39
C GLU A 209 -5.78 -16.09 -6.29
N PHE A 210 -6.08 -15.71 -5.05
CA PHE A 210 -6.23 -16.63 -3.94
C PHE A 210 -7.37 -17.63 -4.19
N GLU A 211 -8.55 -17.15 -4.60
CA GLU A 211 -9.68 -18.00 -4.94
C GLU A 211 -9.33 -18.96 -6.08
N ARG A 212 -8.66 -18.47 -7.13
CA ARG A 212 -8.20 -19.29 -8.25
C ARG A 212 -7.30 -20.43 -7.80
N GLN A 213 -6.28 -20.14 -6.98
CA GLN A 213 -5.36 -21.18 -6.49
C GLN A 213 -6.02 -22.17 -5.53
N LEU A 214 -6.95 -21.72 -4.68
CA LEU A 214 -7.73 -22.63 -3.83
C LEU A 214 -8.62 -23.56 -4.67
N LYS A 215 -9.27 -23.05 -5.72
CA LYS A 215 -10.09 -23.85 -6.64
C LYS A 215 -9.26 -24.91 -7.35
N GLU A 216 -8.11 -24.53 -7.92
CA GLU A 216 -7.22 -25.46 -8.65
C GLU A 216 -6.71 -26.60 -7.76
N ARG A 217 -6.61 -26.37 -6.45
CA ARG A 217 -6.15 -27.35 -5.46
C ARG A 217 -7.29 -28.12 -4.77
N GLY A 218 -8.55 -27.83 -5.10
CA GLY A 218 -9.70 -28.44 -4.44
C GLY A 218 -9.85 -28.05 -2.97
N LEU A 219 -9.27 -26.92 -2.56
CA LEU A 219 -9.25 -26.43 -1.18
C LEU A 219 -10.37 -25.42 -0.89
N LEU A 220 -10.97 -24.83 -1.93
CA LEU A 220 -11.99 -23.79 -1.76
C LEU A 220 -13.26 -24.37 -1.11
N ASN A 221 -13.58 -23.90 0.10
CA ASN A 221 -14.83 -24.19 0.79
C ASN A 221 -15.23 -23.03 1.72
N GLU A 222 -16.53 -22.90 2.00
CA GLU A 222 -17.06 -21.80 2.82
C GLU A 222 -16.49 -21.76 4.25
N SER A 223 -16.23 -22.93 4.85
CA SER A 223 -15.65 -23.00 6.20
C SER A 223 -14.24 -22.41 6.23
N MET A 224 -13.44 -22.65 5.19
CA MET A 224 -12.11 -22.06 5.05
C MET A 224 -12.19 -20.55 4.85
N LEU A 225 -13.04 -20.08 3.93
CA LEU A 225 -13.21 -18.63 3.68
C LEU A 225 -13.65 -17.91 4.96
N LYS A 226 -14.57 -18.50 5.73
CA LYS A 226 -15.00 -17.98 7.01
C LYS A 226 -13.84 -17.88 8.01
N LYS A 227 -13.02 -18.93 8.16
CA LYS A 227 -11.85 -18.90 9.04
C LYS A 227 -10.83 -17.83 8.63
N VAL A 228 -10.58 -17.67 7.33
CA VAL A 228 -9.68 -16.61 6.83
C VAL A 228 -10.25 -15.23 7.14
N ALA A 229 -11.54 -14.99 6.90
CA ALA A 229 -12.20 -13.73 7.24
C ALA A 229 -12.15 -13.44 8.76
N GLU A 230 -12.45 -14.44 9.60
CA GLU A 230 -12.37 -14.35 11.06
C GLU A 230 -10.93 -14.16 11.56
N ASN A 231 -9.93 -14.60 10.79
CA ASN A 231 -8.50 -14.35 11.00
C ASN A 231 -8.03 -13.02 10.38
N GLY A 232 -8.95 -12.06 10.20
CA GLY A 232 -8.64 -10.75 9.64
C GLY A 232 -8.17 -10.76 8.19
N GLY A 233 -8.66 -11.74 7.42
CA GLY A 233 -8.33 -11.94 6.02
C GLY A 233 -6.94 -12.55 5.79
N SER A 234 -6.22 -12.93 6.84
CA SER A 234 -4.89 -13.55 6.74
C SER A 234 -4.99 -15.08 6.76
N VAL A 235 -4.11 -15.73 6.00
CA VAL A 235 -3.93 -17.20 6.06
C VAL A 235 -2.85 -17.63 7.07
N GLN A 236 -2.14 -16.67 7.68
CA GLN A 236 -1.08 -16.99 8.64
C GLN A 236 -1.66 -17.65 9.89
N GLY A 237 -0.97 -18.68 10.40
CA GLY A 237 -1.42 -19.45 11.57
C GLY A 237 -2.50 -20.51 11.29
N LEU A 238 -3.10 -20.54 10.09
CA LEU A 238 -4.09 -21.57 9.72
C LEU A 238 -3.39 -22.83 9.18
N GLU A 239 -3.18 -23.85 10.01
CA GLU A 239 -2.43 -25.07 9.66
C GLU A 239 -3.07 -25.91 8.54
N GLU A 240 -4.38 -25.79 8.38
CA GLU A 240 -5.14 -26.40 7.29
C GLU A 240 -4.83 -25.82 5.90
N ILE A 241 -4.21 -24.64 5.85
CA ILE A 241 -3.76 -24.02 4.60
C ILE A 241 -2.30 -24.44 4.36
N PRO A 242 -2.00 -25.03 3.18
CA PRO A 242 -0.64 -25.44 2.81
C PRO A 242 0.41 -24.35 3.04
N GLU A 243 1.59 -24.76 3.50
CA GLU A 243 2.68 -23.83 3.83
C GLU A 243 3.11 -22.97 2.63
N ASP A 244 3.09 -23.51 1.42
CA ASP A 244 3.43 -22.78 0.21
C ASP A 244 2.43 -21.67 -0.13
N ILE A 245 1.13 -21.88 0.14
CA ILE A 245 0.10 -20.84 0.06
C ILE A 245 0.35 -19.79 1.15
N ARG A 246 0.54 -20.21 2.40
CA ARG A 246 0.80 -19.27 3.50
C ARG A 246 2.05 -18.41 3.27
N LYS A 247 3.10 -18.96 2.65
CA LYS A 247 4.31 -18.19 2.32
C LYS A 247 4.04 -17.06 1.32
N VAL A 248 3.17 -17.26 0.35
CA VAL A 248 2.95 -16.33 -0.76
C VAL A 248 1.86 -15.31 -0.44
N PHE A 249 0.73 -15.78 0.10
CA PHE A 249 -0.46 -14.97 0.34
C PHE A 249 -0.35 -14.20 1.66
N LEU A 250 0.43 -13.13 1.63
CA LEU A 250 0.64 -12.21 2.75
C LEU A 250 -0.27 -10.99 2.64
N VAL A 251 -0.94 -10.63 3.74
CA VAL A 251 -1.69 -9.38 3.85
C VAL A 251 -0.85 -8.27 4.51
N ALA A 252 -1.32 -7.03 4.44
CA ALA A 252 -0.61 -5.85 4.93
C ALA A 252 -0.13 -5.96 6.38
N TYR A 253 -0.88 -6.63 7.27
CA TYR A 253 -0.47 -6.80 8.68
C TYR A 253 0.40 -8.03 8.93
N ASP A 254 0.56 -8.93 7.95
CA ASP A 254 1.54 -10.03 8.02
C ASP A 254 2.96 -9.52 7.76
N ILE A 255 3.09 -8.39 7.08
CA ILE A 255 4.36 -7.86 6.61
C ILE A 255 4.90 -6.85 7.63
N PRO A 256 6.15 -7.00 8.08
CA PRO A 256 6.75 -6.03 8.97
C PRO A 256 6.91 -4.64 8.36
N TRP A 257 6.80 -3.61 9.19
CA TRP A 257 6.84 -2.22 8.72
C TRP A 257 8.14 -1.86 7.98
N TRP A 258 9.26 -2.49 8.33
CA TRP A 258 10.54 -2.27 7.65
C TRP A 258 10.52 -2.82 6.23
N ASP A 259 9.83 -3.93 6.01
CA ASP A 259 9.66 -4.54 4.68
C ASP A 259 8.70 -3.74 3.80
N HIS A 260 7.68 -3.10 4.39
CA HIS A 260 6.88 -2.10 3.65
C HIS A 260 7.74 -0.95 3.11
N ILE A 261 8.69 -0.44 3.91
CA ILE A 261 9.61 0.62 3.50
C ILE A 261 10.57 0.10 2.43
N ARG A 262 11.08 -1.12 2.59
CA ARG A 262 11.94 -1.77 1.60
C ARG A 262 11.22 -1.94 0.25
N ALA A 263 9.96 -2.37 0.24
CA ALA A 263 9.15 -2.46 -0.98
C ALA A 263 9.00 -1.08 -1.66
N GLN A 264 8.75 -0.02 -0.88
CA GLN A 264 8.69 1.33 -1.43
C GLN A 264 10.03 1.75 -2.06
N TYR A 265 11.14 1.44 -1.40
CA TYR A 265 12.49 1.75 -1.88
C TYR A 265 12.78 1.11 -3.22
N GLU A 266 12.48 -0.18 -3.39
CA GLU A 266 12.72 -0.88 -4.65
C GLU A 266 11.95 -0.28 -5.83
N ILE A 267 10.71 0.15 -5.61
CA ILE A 267 9.92 0.85 -6.63
C ILE A 267 10.45 2.28 -6.84
N GLN A 268 10.76 3.02 -5.78
CA GLN A 268 11.11 4.44 -5.84
C GLN A 268 12.43 4.69 -6.59
N LYS A 269 13.34 3.71 -6.66
CA LYS A 269 14.55 3.74 -7.50
C LYS A 269 14.25 4.14 -8.94
N TRP A 270 13.11 3.70 -9.48
CA TRP A 270 12.76 3.83 -10.90
C TRP A 270 11.57 4.79 -11.13
N VAL A 271 11.22 5.61 -10.14
CA VAL A 271 10.10 6.56 -10.20
C VAL A 271 10.60 8.01 -10.13
N ASP A 272 10.30 8.81 -11.16
CA ASP A 272 10.80 10.20 -11.25
C ASP A 272 10.00 11.19 -10.42
N ALA A 273 8.69 11.02 -10.30
CA ALA A 273 7.87 11.77 -9.36
C ALA A 273 8.05 11.20 -7.94
N SER A 274 7.05 10.53 -7.37
CA SER A 274 7.11 9.85 -6.07
C SER A 274 6.14 8.67 -6.04
N VAL A 275 6.27 7.86 -5.00
CA VAL A 275 5.37 6.74 -4.67
C VAL A 275 4.43 7.14 -3.54
N SER A 276 3.16 6.75 -3.63
CA SER A 276 2.23 6.70 -2.50
C SER A 276 2.17 5.27 -1.99
N LYS A 277 2.80 5.00 -0.85
CA LYS A 277 2.69 3.74 -0.12
C LYS A 277 2.33 3.99 1.34
N THR A 278 1.43 3.18 1.84
CA THR A 278 1.06 3.11 3.25
C THR A 278 1.90 2.04 3.95
N ILE A 279 2.63 2.48 4.97
CA ILE A 279 3.33 1.62 5.91
C ILE A 279 2.33 1.26 7.00
N ASN A 280 1.65 0.12 6.84
CA ASN A 280 0.69 -0.38 7.80
C ASN A 280 1.43 -0.94 9.01
N MET A 281 1.16 -0.39 10.19
CA MET A 281 1.78 -0.79 11.45
C MET A 281 0.70 -1.29 12.40
N PRO A 282 0.85 -2.48 13.00
CA PRO A 282 -0.02 -2.93 14.08
C PRO A 282 -0.04 -1.97 15.28
N ALA A 283 -1.08 -2.05 16.11
CA ALA A 283 -1.28 -1.11 17.23
C ALA A 283 -0.18 -1.19 18.30
N TRP A 284 0.44 -2.36 18.45
CA TRP A 284 1.53 -2.61 19.41
C TRP A 284 2.89 -2.08 18.96
N VAL A 285 3.03 -1.63 17.70
CA VAL A 285 4.25 -0.96 17.23
C VAL A 285 4.47 0.32 18.03
N THR A 286 5.71 0.51 18.49
CA THR A 286 6.05 1.59 19.42
C THR A 286 6.27 2.93 18.72
N VAL A 287 6.27 4.03 19.48
CA VAL A 287 6.66 5.36 18.98
C VAL A 287 8.12 5.35 18.48
N GLU A 288 9.00 4.58 19.13
CA GLU A 288 10.39 4.42 18.72
C GLU A 288 10.49 3.73 17.35
N ASP A 289 9.67 2.72 17.10
CA ASP A 289 9.62 2.06 15.78
C ASP A 289 9.10 3.00 14.69
N VAL A 290 8.10 3.84 15.00
CA VAL A 290 7.63 4.90 14.08
C VAL A 290 8.76 5.89 13.75
N MET A 291 9.53 6.30 14.75
CA MET A 291 10.72 7.14 14.53
C MET A 291 11.76 6.43 13.65
N LYS A 292 12.06 5.15 13.93
CA LYS A 292 12.98 4.34 13.12
C LYS A 292 12.49 4.19 11.68
N ALA A 293 11.19 4.07 11.46
CA ALA A 293 10.59 4.04 10.12
C ALA A 293 10.87 5.33 9.33
N TYR A 294 10.69 6.50 9.93
CA TYR A 294 11.04 7.77 9.29
C TYR A 294 12.55 7.88 9.01
N ILE A 295 13.40 7.51 9.96
CA ILE A 295 14.86 7.54 9.79
C ILE A 295 15.29 6.57 8.68
N PHE A 296 14.69 5.38 8.62
CA PHE A 296 14.99 4.39 7.60
C PHE A 296 14.58 4.87 6.21
N ALA A 297 13.36 5.39 6.06
CA ALA A 297 12.89 6.00 4.82
C ALA A 297 13.80 7.16 4.36
N TYR A 298 14.19 8.03 5.29
CA TYR A 298 15.09 9.14 5.02
C TYR A 298 16.47 8.67 4.54
N LYS A 299 17.10 7.72 5.26
CA LYS A 299 18.43 7.20 4.89
C LYS A 299 18.45 6.43 3.57
N LEU A 300 17.30 5.87 3.17
CA LEU A 300 17.13 5.25 1.85
C LEU A 300 16.86 6.26 0.72
N GLY A 301 16.72 7.55 1.03
CA GLY A 301 16.43 8.59 0.03
C GLY A 301 14.99 8.56 -0.48
N LEU A 302 14.03 8.02 0.29
CA LEU A 302 12.62 8.05 -0.10
C LEU A 302 12.10 9.49 -0.16
N LYS A 303 11.41 9.82 -1.25
CA LYS A 303 10.85 11.16 -1.50
C LYS A 303 9.65 11.51 -0.60
N GLY A 304 9.03 10.50 0.01
CA GLY A 304 7.94 10.64 0.97
C GLY A 304 7.59 9.30 1.60
N VAL A 305 6.88 9.30 2.73
CA VAL A 305 6.40 8.09 3.40
C VAL A 305 5.09 8.39 4.12
N THR A 306 4.14 7.46 4.06
CA THR A 306 2.88 7.54 4.79
C THR A 306 2.81 6.41 5.79
N ILE A 307 2.77 6.72 7.08
CA ILE A 307 2.63 5.73 8.14
C ILE A 307 1.18 5.69 8.59
N TYR A 308 0.61 4.48 8.64
CA TYR A 308 -0.67 4.23 9.27
C TYR A 308 -0.47 3.21 10.38
N ARG A 309 -0.44 3.70 11.62
CA ARG A 309 -0.44 2.84 12.81
C ARG A 309 -1.89 2.57 13.21
N ASP A 310 -2.22 1.31 13.35
CA ASP A 310 -3.53 0.87 13.79
C ASP A 310 -3.90 1.53 15.14
N THR A 311 -5.19 1.79 15.36
CA THR A 311 -5.77 2.56 16.47
C THR A 311 -5.40 4.05 16.54
N SER A 312 -4.65 4.60 15.58
CA SER A 312 -4.34 6.05 15.53
C SER A 312 -5.53 6.95 15.12
N LYS A 313 -6.58 6.37 14.51
CA LYS A 313 -7.84 7.05 14.17
C LYS A 313 -9.02 6.41 14.90
N ALA A 314 -10.00 7.22 15.29
CA ALA A 314 -11.19 6.79 16.04
C ALA A 314 -12.15 5.89 15.24
N ALA A 315 -12.15 6.01 13.90
CA ALA A 315 -12.93 5.17 13.00
C ALA A 315 -12.05 4.73 11.82
N GLN A 316 -12.21 3.47 11.41
CA GLN A 316 -11.47 2.87 10.29
C GLN A 316 -12.44 2.39 9.23
N VAL A 317 -12.09 2.62 7.95
CA VAL A 317 -12.89 2.16 6.81
C VAL A 317 -12.77 0.64 6.63
N LEU A 318 -11.61 0.07 6.97
CA LEU A 318 -11.33 -1.36 6.94
C LEU A 318 -11.01 -1.82 8.35
N VAL A 319 -11.73 -2.83 8.86
CA VAL A 319 -11.54 -3.42 10.19
C VAL A 319 -11.27 -4.91 10.00
N THR A 320 -10.14 -5.40 10.51
CA THR A 320 -9.77 -6.82 10.43
C THR A 320 -9.50 -7.38 11.83
N PRO A 321 -10.09 -8.53 12.20
CA PRO A 321 -9.80 -9.20 13.47
C PRO A 321 -8.31 -9.47 13.78
N SER A 322 -7.45 -9.59 12.76
CA SER A 322 -6.00 -9.82 12.87
C SER A 322 -5.23 -8.70 13.56
N GLN A 323 -5.83 -7.52 13.70
CA GLN A 323 -5.31 -6.38 14.48
C GLN A 323 -5.06 -6.70 15.97
N ARG A 324 -5.53 -7.85 16.46
CA ARG A 324 -5.46 -8.28 17.86
C ARG A 324 -4.17 -9.01 18.26
N LEU A 325 -3.32 -9.38 17.31
CA LEU A 325 -2.07 -10.07 17.61
C LEU A 325 -1.01 -9.07 18.07
N SER A 326 -0.19 -9.44 19.06
CA SER A 326 0.90 -8.62 19.61
C SER A 326 2.28 -8.95 19.00
N LYS A 327 2.31 -9.77 17.96
CA LYS A 327 3.53 -10.22 17.26
C LYS A 327 3.22 -10.54 15.80
N TYR A 328 4.24 -10.52 14.96
CA TYR A 328 4.17 -11.12 13.62
C TYR A 328 4.15 -12.64 13.75
N ILE A 329 3.21 -13.31 13.07
CA ILE A 329 3.07 -14.78 13.13
C ILE A 329 4.22 -15.47 12.37
N ALA A 330 4.59 -14.92 11.22
CA ALA A 330 5.66 -15.42 10.38
C ALA A 330 6.55 -14.27 9.92
N LEU A 331 7.84 -14.54 9.77
CA LEU A 331 8.80 -13.62 9.17
C LEU A 331 9.36 -14.25 7.89
N THR A 332 9.23 -13.52 6.79
CA THR A 332 9.84 -13.90 5.52
C THR A 332 11.34 -13.56 5.58
N PRO A 333 12.25 -14.54 5.39
CA PRO A 333 13.67 -14.25 5.35
C PRO A 333 14.03 -13.27 4.22
N ASN A 334 14.69 -12.17 4.56
CA ASN A 334 15.18 -11.17 3.61
C ASN A 334 16.34 -10.36 4.23
N LYS A 335 16.89 -9.42 3.46
CA LYS A 335 18.05 -8.60 3.86
C LYS A 335 17.68 -7.22 4.42
N THR A 336 16.40 -6.94 4.68
CA THR A 336 15.97 -5.60 5.11
C THR A 336 16.59 -5.19 6.44
N LEU A 337 16.65 -6.10 7.42
CA LEU A 337 17.24 -5.80 8.72
C LEU A 337 18.77 -5.64 8.65
N GLU A 338 19.44 -6.32 7.73
CA GLU A 338 20.88 -6.13 7.47
C GLU A 338 21.14 -4.75 6.87
N LEU A 339 20.30 -4.33 5.93
CA LEU A 339 20.35 -2.99 5.34
C LEU A 339 20.13 -1.90 6.41
N MET A 340 19.17 -2.08 7.32
CA MET A 340 18.97 -1.15 8.43
C MET A 340 20.25 -1.02 9.29
N LYS A 341 20.90 -2.13 9.62
CA LYS A 341 22.18 -2.13 10.36
C LYS A 341 23.29 -1.41 9.61
N GLN A 342 23.41 -1.64 8.30
CA GLN A 342 24.40 -0.95 7.45
C GLN A 342 24.19 0.56 7.43
N LEU A 343 22.93 1.01 7.52
CA LEU A 343 22.56 2.42 7.65
C LEU A 343 22.68 2.95 9.08
N GLY A 344 23.18 2.15 10.03
CA GLY A 344 23.34 2.54 11.44
C GLY A 344 22.02 2.67 12.20
N ILE A 345 20.98 1.92 11.78
CA ILE A 345 19.68 1.87 12.45
C ILE A 345 19.59 0.54 13.19
N GLU A 346 19.33 0.60 14.49
CA GLU A 346 19.10 -0.61 15.28
C GLU A 346 17.81 -1.32 14.82
N PRO A 347 17.87 -2.63 14.49
CA PRO A 347 16.69 -3.39 14.13
C PRO A 347 15.59 -3.31 15.20
N PRO A 348 14.31 -3.35 14.80
CA PRO A 348 13.20 -3.38 15.75
C PRO A 348 13.23 -4.65 16.61
N ARG A 349 12.66 -4.57 17.82
CA ARG A 349 12.53 -5.74 18.68
C ARG A 349 11.47 -6.67 18.10
N ILE A 350 11.90 -7.83 17.64
CA ILE A 350 11.00 -8.89 17.22
C ILE A 350 10.53 -9.61 18.49
N HIS A 351 9.25 -9.52 18.82
CA HIS A 351 8.63 -10.31 19.88
C HIS A 351 8.52 -11.79 19.45
N ASN A 352 9.66 -12.49 19.38
CA ASN A 352 9.70 -13.93 19.18
C ASN A 352 9.64 -14.63 20.54
N GLU A 353 8.66 -15.52 20.71
CA GLU A 353 8.67 -16.55 21.75
C GLU A 353 9.86 -17.48 21.49
N SER A 354 10.99 -17.23 22.13
CA SER A 354 12.04 -18.22 22.36
C SER A 354 13.13 -17.65 23.26
N LYS A 355 12.80 -17.46 24.54
CA LYS A 355 13.74 -17.52 25.68
C LYS A 355 13.01 -17.33 27.03
N GLU A 356 12.09 -18.23 27.35
CA GLU A 356 11.83 -18.57 28.75
C GLU A 356 12.08 -20.07 28.92
N LYS A 357 13.32 -20.39 29.30
CA LYS A 357 13.61 -21.68 29.93
C LYS A 357 13.22 -21.57 31.40
N SER A 358 12.38 -22.50 31.83
CA SER A 358 12.21 -22.99 33.20
C SER A 358 11.87 -21.98 34.30
N GLY A 359 10.57 -21.85 34.58
CA GLY A 359 10.03 -21.33 35.83
C GLY A 359 8.53 -21.66 35.90
N GLU A 360 8.20 -22.71 36.64
CA GLU A 360 6.87 -23.15 37.12
C GLU A 360 5.61 -22.51 36.50
N VAL A 361 4.83 -23.33 35.80
CA VAL A 361 3.48 -23.01 35.33
C VAL A 361 2.54 -22.83 36.52
N GLY A 362 2.36 -21.58 36.95
CA GLY A 362 1.21 -21.15 37.75
C GLY A 362 -0.04 -21.14 36.88
N LYS A 363 -0.94 -22.12 37.10
CA LYS A 363 -2.27 -22.19 36.48
C LYS A 363 -3.04 -20.87 36.69
N PRO A 364 -3.65 -20.25 35.67
CA PRO A 364 -4.66 -19.23 35.89
C PRO A 364 -5.94 -19.93 36.40
N GLY A 365 -6.23 -19.75 37.69
CA GLY A 365 -7.45 -20.23 38.30
C GLY A 365 -8.67 -19.53 37.70
N VAL A 366 -9.49 -20.30 36.98
CA VAL A 366 -10.90 -19.95 36.72
C VAL A 366 -11.62 -20.01 38.09
N LYS A 367 -11.90 -18.85 38.68
CA LYS A 367 -12.84 -18.77 39.82
C LYS A 367 -14.27 -18.86 39.28
N LEU A 368 -14.76 -20.09 39.18
CA LEU A 368 -16.19 -20.39 39.17
C LEU A 368 -16.75 -20.01 40.55
N ILE A 369 -17.55 -18.94 40.61
CA ILE A 369 -18.42 -18.69 41.76
C ILE A 369 -19.76 -19.35 41.43
N ILE A 370 -19.95 -20.54 41.98
CA ILE A 370 -21.26 -21.20 42.09
C ILE A 370 -21.83 -20.73 43.43
N THR A 371 -23.00 -20.09 43.42
CA THR A 371 -23.84 -19.93 44.61
C THR A 371 -25.22 -20.48 44.29
N GLU A 372 -25.58 -21.58 44.97
CA GLU A 372 -26.89 -22.20 44.93
C GLU A 372 -27.94 -21.39 45.72
N ILE A 373 -29.02 -21.07 45.00
CA ILE A 373 -30.45 -21.03 45.30
C ILE A 373 -30.95 -20.84 46.75
N GLY A 374 -31.80 -19.81 46.90
CA GLY A 374 -32.93 -19.72 47.86
C GLY A 374 -33.21 -18.26 48.21
N GLY A 375 -34.36 -17.62 47.99
CA GLY A 375 -35.66 -17.94 47.42
C GLY A 375 -36.59 -16.75 47.81
N ALA A 376 -37.34 -16.18 46.86
CA ALA A 376 -38.59 -15.42 47.07
C ALA A 376 -39.09 -14.81 45.73
N GLU A 377 -40.40 -14.76 45.58
CA GLU A 377 -41.18 -14.59 44.35
C GLU A 377 -41.32 -13.14 43.83
N VAL A 378 -41.29 -13.06 42.49
CA VAL A 378 -42.15 -12.34 41.52
C VAL A 378 -42.61 -10.89 41.81
N ALA A 379 -42.19 -9.99 40.90
CA ALA A 379 -43.08 -9.01 40.28
C ALA A 379 -42.67 -8.80 38.81
N VAL A 380 -43.62 -9.03 37.89
CA VAL A 380 -43.51 -8.74 36.45
C VAL A 380 -44.20 -7.40 36.21
N GLU A 381 -43.50 -6.43 35.63
CA GLU A 381 -44.11 -5.31 34.92
C GLU A 381 -43.52 -5.25 33.52
N GLU A 382 -44.37 -5.56 32.52
CA GLU A 382 -44.16 -5.17 31.14
C GLU A 382 -44.47 -3.67 31.01
N GLU A 383 -43.59 -2.86 30.40
CA GLU A 383 -44.06 -1.77 29.54
C GLU A 383 -43.06 -1.31 28.46
N LYS A 384 -43.46 -1.55 27.21
CA LYS A 384 -43.42 -0.67 26.01
C LYS A 384 -42.16 0.13 25.63
N LYS A 385 -41.65 -0.23 24.44
CA LYS A 385 -41.11 0.61 23.33
C LYS A 385 -40.72 2.06 23.64
N SER A 386 -39.46 2.40 23.35
CA SER A 386 -39.09 3.69 22.74
C SER A 386 -37.70 3.61 22.11
N MET A 387 -37.63 3.78 20.78
CA MET A 387 -36.40 4.00 20.03
C MET A 387 -35.82 5.37 20.41
N LEU A 388 -34.58 5.41 20.87
CA LEU A 388 -33.86 6.67 21.12
C LEU A 388 -32.54 6.71 20.34
N LYS A 389 -32.44 7.74 19.48
CA LYS A 389 -31.29 8.14 18.65
C LYS A 389 -30.05 8.39 19.53
N PRO A 390 -28.81 8.18 19.03
CA PRO A 390 -27.61 8.44 19.83
C PRO A 390 -27.37 9.95 19.94
N SER A 391 -27.54 10.49 21.15
CA SER A 391 -27.17 11.85 21.53
C SER A 391 -25.68 11.92 21.87
N ILE A 392 -25.01 12.92 21.30
CA ILE A 392 -23.59 13.26 21.54
C ILE A 392 -23.40 13.60 23.02
N ARG A 393 -22.50 12.90 23.73
CA ARG A 393 -22.02 13.33 25.05
C ARG A 393 -21.34 14.69 24.89
N ARG A 394 -21.80 15.72 25.62
CA ARG A 394 -21.14 17.04 25.68
C ARG A 394 -19.77 16.89 26.35
N ILE A 395 -18.70 17.16 25.60
CA ILE A 395 -17.32 17.21 26.12
C ILE A 395 -17.02 18.67 26.43
N GLU A 396 -16.94 19.03 27.72
CA GLU A 396 -16.72 20.40 28.18
C GLU A 396 -15.25 20.76 28.42
N LYS A 397 -14.37 19.75 28.55
CA LYS A 397 -12.92 19.88 28.74
C LYS A 397 -12.17 18.87 27.88
N CYS A 398 -10.97 19.23 27.43
CA CYS A 398 -10.09 18.32 26.72
C CYS A 398 -9.75 17.12 27.63
N PRO A 399 -9.96 15.86 27.19
CA PRO A 399 -9.65 14.69 28.00
C PRO A 399 -8.14 14.41 28.12
N VAL A 400 -7.29 15.16 27.38
CA VAL A 400 -5.83 14.97 27.36
C VAL A 400 -5.13 16.00 28.24
N CYS A 401 -5.52 17.28 28.18
CA CYS A 401 -4.85 18.36 28.90
C CYS A 401 -5.77 19.17 29.83
N GLU A 402 -7.03 18.74 29.99
CA GLU A 402 -8.07 19.40 30.80
C GLU A 402 -8.42 20.84 30.40
N SER A 403 -7.84 21.34 29.30
CA SER A 403 -8.14 22.65 28.78
C SER A 403 -9.60 22.81 28.37
N ILE A 404 -10.13 24.01 28.60
CA ILE A 404 -11.45 24.45 28.14
C ILE A 404 -11.40 25.05 26.72
N ASN A 405 -10.22 25.20 26.12
CA ASN A 405 -10.01 25.78 24.79
C ASN A 405 -10.32 24.76 23.68
N LEU A 406 -11.61 24.37 23.61
CA LEU A 406 -12.13 23.47 22.60
C LEU A 406 -12.86 24.26 21.50
N ILE A 407 -12.56 23.98 20.24
CA ILE A 407 -13.22 24.56 19.06
C ILE A 407 -13.81 23.45 18.19
N TYR A 408 -15.02 23.65 17.66
CA TYR A 408 -15.59 22.74 16.67
C TYR A 408 -15.30 23.26 15.26
N GLN A 409 -14.53 22.50 14.48
CA GLN A 409 -14.13 22.87 13.12
C GLN A 409 -14.01 21.62 12.25
N GLU A 410 -14.53 21.69 11.01
CA GLU A 410 -14.48 20.59 10.02
C GLU A 410 -15.10 19.27 10.52
N GLY A 411 -16.20 19.34 11.28
CA GLY A 411 -16.85 18.14 11.83
C GLY A 411 -16.15 17.55 13.07
N CYS A 412 -15.09 18.21 13.56
CA CYS A 412 -14.29 17.76 14.70
C CYS A 412 -14.25 18.77 15.83
N LEU A 413 -14.39 18.30 17.07
CA LEU A 413 -14.08 19.03 18.29
C LEU A 413 -12.57 18.96 18.54
N LYS A 414 -11.84 20.07 18.36
CA LYS A 414 -10.38 20.19 18.48
C LYS A 414 -10.00 20.97 19.74
N CYS A 415 -8.91 20.60 20.42
CA CYS A 415 -8.31 21.35 21.52
C CYS A 415 -7.16 22.22 21.01
N LEU A 416 -7.22 23.52 21.25
CA LEU A 416 -6.21 24.46 20.77
C LEU A 416 -4.86 24.35 21.50
N ASP A 417 -4.88 23.89 22.76
CA ASP A 417 -3.65 23.84 23.56
C ASP A 417 -2.79 22.60 23.32
N CYS A 418 -3.41 21.43 23.07
CA CYS A 418 -2.68 20.16 22.91
C CYS A 418 -2.94 19.43 21.58
N GLY A 419 -3.81 19.97 20.72
CA GLY A 419 -4.12 19.38 19.41
C GLY A 419 -5.03 18.14 19.43
N TRP A 420 -5.59 17.74 20.58
CA TRP A 420 -6.56 16.63 20.65
C TRP A 420 -7.78 16.91 19.78
N ALA A 421 -8.31 15.91 19.07
CA ALA A 421 -9.51 16.07 18.23
C ALA A 421 -10.48 14.88 18.33
N ASN A 422 -11.79 15.15 18.33
CA ASN A 422 -12.87 14.16 18.29
C ASN A 422 -13.89 14.51 17.19
N CYS A 423 -13.99 13.68 16.16
CA CYS A 423 -14.80 13.94 14.97
C CYS A 423 -16.12 13.17 14.98
N VAL A 424 -17.22 13.88 14.72
CA VAL A 424 -18.55 13.27 14.54
C VAL A 424 -18.72 12.99 13.05
N ILE A 425 -18.79 11.72 12.66
CA ILE A 425 -18.99 11.32 11.26
C ILE A 425 -20.50 11.35 10.96
N ALA A 426 -20.85 11.96 9.82
CA ALA A 426 -22.16 11.85 9.16
C ALA A 426 -22.18 10.63 8.22
#